data_AF-W7JR79-F1
#
_entry.id   AF-W7JR79-F1
#
_cell.length_a   1.000
_cell.length_b   1.000
_cell.length_c   1.000
_cell.angle_alpha   90.00
_cell.angle_beta   90.00
_cell.angle_gamma   90.00
#
_symmetry.space_group_name_H-M   'P 1'
#
loop_
_entity.id
_entity.type
_entity.pdbx_description
1 polymer ?
#
loop_
_entity_poly.entity_id
_entity_poly.type
_entity_poly.pdbx_seq_one_letter_code
_entity_poly.pdbx_strand_id
1 'polypeptide(L)'
;MEQQLTTLETKIDTNDIPTCVCEKSMTDKVEKGCLRCGRNLGVAVPGLGVLGAYGAHSIVKVAMATAEKVGIQLGIDAGNAAGIKAVIEALNSSLNIDNLGGITLDTVLKGNNFKNIDFLVYILTDKYNTTCTVSNTEVETLLCYIGKEKPTLPYTLIQSNVRKAVAEATEVATSTTEEMTTIYTTQELSKVTSTGAILSNPIIISFIVIVIVVIIFLIIYLILRYRRKKKTKKKLQYIKLLKE
;
A
#
# COMPACT_ATOMS: atom_id res chain seq x y z
N MET A 1 -5.25 -65.96 80.30
CA MET A 1 -3.95 -65.29 80.58
C MET A 1 -4.19 -63.82 80.30
N GLU A 2 -4.28 -63.04 81.38
CA GLU A 2 -4.64 -61.62 81.36
C GLU A 2 -3.57 -60.80 80.65
N GLN A 3 -3.98 -59.90 79.75
CA GLN A 3 -3.13 -58.82 79.25
C GLN A 3 -3.79 -57.49 79.60
N GLN A 4 -3.02 -56.69 80.33
CA GLN A 4 -3.42 -55.52 81.07
C GLN A 4 -3.76 -54.36 80.14
N LEU A 5 -4.84 -53.62 80.46
CA LEU A 5 -5.06 -52.28 79.93
C LEU A 5 -4.05 -51.35 80.61
N THR A 6 -2.90 -51.10 79.97
CA THR A 6 -2.03 -50.00 80.39
C THR A 6 -2.69 -48.68 80.02
N THR A 7 -2.88 -47.85 81.05
CA THR A 7 -3.45 -46.51 81.02
C THR A 7 -2.86 -45.67 79.89
N LEU A 8 -3.70 -45.24 78.94
CA LEU A 8 -3.31 -44.34 77.86
C LEU A 8 -2.99 -42.97 78.47
N GLU A 9 -1.74 -42.51 78.35
CA GLU A 9 -1.32 -41.20 78.84
C GLU A 9 -2.13 -40.08 78.17
N THR A 10 -2.90 -39.34 78.97
CA THR A 10 -3.61 -38.11 78.58
C THR A 10 -2.67 -36.90 78.63
N LYS A 11 -1.54 -36.98 77.93
CA LYS A 11 -0.66 -35.84 77.65
C LYS A 11 -0.42 -35.79 76.16
N ILE A 12 -1.35 -35.15 75.46
CA ILE A 12 -1.13 -34.69 74.09
C ILE A 12 -0.76 -33.22 74.22
N ASP A 13 0.51 -32.90 74.00
CA ASP A 13 0.99 -31.52 73.96
C ASP A 13 0.51 -30.88 72.64
N THR A 14 0.38 -29.55 72.59
CA THR A 14 -0.06 -28.83 71.37
C THR A 14 0.91 -29.08 70.20
N ASN A 15 2.13 -29.52 70.50
CA ASN A 15 3.15 -29.92 69.54
C ASN A 15 2.98 -31.34 68.97
N ASP A 16 2.16 -32.20 69.58
CA ASP A 16 1.89 -33.58 69.13
C ASP A 16 0.77 -33.66 68.10
N ILE A 17 0.05 -32.55 67.87
CA ILE A 17 -0.83 -32.39 66.71
C ILE A 17 0.09 -32.01 65.55
N PRO A 18 0.39 -32.92 64.59
CA PRO A 18 1.14 -32.52 63.43
C PRO A 18 0.33 -31.40 62.78
N THR A 19 0.90 -30.21 62.73
CA THR A 19 0.34 -29.11 61.95
C THR A 19 0.17 -29.68 60.56
N CYS A 20 -1.08 -29.96 60.15
CA CYS A 20 -1.42 -30.23 58.77
C CYS A 20 -1.12 -28.95 58.00
N VAL A 21 0.16 -28.68 57.76
CA VAL A 21 0.62 -27.88 56.67
C VAL A 21 0.18 -28.70 55.47
N CYS A 22 -1.03 -28.41 54.96
CA CYS A 22 -1.42 -28.84 53.63
C CYS A 22 -0.34 -28.30 52.72
N GLU A 23 0.65 -29.15 52.41
CA GLU A 23 1.73 -28.81 51.51
C GLU A 23 1.04 -28.32 50.24
N LYS A 24 1.35 -27.08 49.85
CA LYS A 24 0.69 -26.42 48.73
C LYS A 24 0.69 -27.39 47.57
N SER A 25 -0.50 -27.89 47.20
CA SER A 25 -0.65 -28.87 46.12
C SER A 25 0.12 -28.37 44.91
N MET A 26 0.69 -29.28 44.11
CA MET A 26 1.40 -28.90 42.88
C MET A 26 0.59 -27.92 42.03
N THR A 27 -0.73 -28.05 42.05
CA THR A 27 -1.71 -27.14 41.46
C THR A 27 -1.58 -25.68 41.92
N ASP A 28 -1.36 -25.42 43.21
CA ASP A 28 -1.21 -24.09 43.81
C ASP A 28 0.15 -23.44 43.44
N LYS A 29 1.22 -24.25 43.30
CA LYS A 29 2.53 -23.79 42.80
C LYS A 29 2.48 -23.46 41.31
N VAL A 30 1.87 -24.32 40.50
CA VAL A 30 1.66 -24.08 39.05
C VAL A 30 0.77 -22.86 38.84
N GLU A 31 -0.25 -22.66 39.68
CA GLU A 31 -1.14 -21.50 39.63
C GLU A 31 -0.42 -20.18 39.96
N LYS A 32 0.53 -20.18 40.89
CA LYS A 32 1.34 -19.00 41.23
C LYS A 32 2.34 -18.63 40.13
N GLY A 33 2.91 -19.63 39.45
CA GLY A 33 3.69 -19.44 38.22
C GLY A 33 2.84 -18.88 37.08
N CYS A 34 1.65 -19.45 36.86
CA CYS A 34 0.69 -18.99 35.86
C CYS A 34 0.14 -17.58 36.16
N LEU A 35 -0.02 -17.18 37.42
CA LEU A 35 -0.42 -15.82 37.82
C LEU A 35 0.68 -14.78 37.56
N ARG A 36 1.96 -15.17 37.68
CA ARG A 36 3.10 -14.34 37.27
C ARG A 36 3.16 -14.19 35.75
N CYS A 37 2.99 -15.28 35.00
CA CYS A 37 2.87 -15.22 33.53
C CYS A 37 1.63 -14.43 33.07
N GLY A 38 0.50 -14.55 33.79
CA GLY A 38 -0.75 -13.84 33.54
C GLY A 38 -0.68 -12.33 33.80
N ARG A 39 0.18 -11.88 34.72
CA ARG A 39 0.45 -10.45 34.95
C ARG A 39 1.21 -9.83 33.79
N ASN A 40 2.10 -10.60 33.15
CA ASN A 40 2.76 -10.20 31.90
C ASN A 40 1.80 -10.25 30.70
N LEU A 41 0.88 -11.21 30.64
CA LEU A 41 -0.13 -11.28 29.58
C LEU A 41 -1.06 -10.05 29.55
N GLY A 42 -1.41 -9.48 30.70
CA GLY A 42 -2.21 -8.24 30.76
C GLY A 42 -1.50 -6.99 30.20
N VAL A 43 -0.16 -7.01 30.10
CA VAL A 43 0.67 -5.94 29.55
C VAL A 43 1.16 -6.27 28.13
N ALA A 44 1.38 -7.55 27.83
CA ALA A 44 1.88 -8.04 26.55
C ALA A 44 0.80 -8.16 25.46
N VAL A 45 -0.46 -8.40 25.82
CA VAL A 45 -1.58 -8.45 24.86
C VAL A 45 -1.76 -7.11 24.12
N PRO A 46 -1.75 -5.94 24.78
CA PRO A 46 -1.69 -4.65 24.09
C PRO A 46 -0.46 -4.50 23.18
N GLY A 47 0.73 -4.92 23.63
CA GLY A 47 1.97 -4.80 22.86
C GLY A 47 1.99 -5.62 21.56
N LEU A 48 1.42 -6.83 21.57
CA LEU A 48 1.29 -7.66 20.37
C LEU A 48 0.27 -7.06 19.37
N GLY A 49 -0.80 -6.45 19.86
CA GLY A 49 -1.76 -5.71 19.03
C GLY A 49 -1.12 -4.49 18.34
N VAL A 50 -0.24 -3.77 19.05
CA VAL A 50 0.48 -2.61 18.49
C VAL A 50 1.53 -3.06 17.46
N LEU A 51 2.30 -4.12 17.73
CA LEU A 51 3.29 -4.65 16.78
C LEU A 51 2.63 -5.19 15.50
N GLY A 52 1.50 -5.89 15.64
CA GLY A 52 0.70 -6.36 14.51
C GLY A 52 0.08 -5.24 13.69
N ALA A 53 -0.49 -4.22 14.35
CA ALA A 53 -1.01 -3.04 13.70
C ALA A 53 0.11 -2.26 12.97
N TYR A 54 1.29 -2.15 13.57
CA TYR A 54 2.44 -1.47 12.97
C TYR A 54 2.97 -2.21 11.74
N GLY A 55 3.07 -3.54 11.81
CA GLY A 55 3.47 -4.39 10.69
C GLY A 55 2.49 -4.29 9.51
N ALA A 56 1.19 -4.47 9.76
CA ALA A 56 0.16 -4.35 8.72
C ALA A 56 0.12 -2.94 8.12
N HIS A 57 0.24 -1.90 8.95
CA HIS A 57 0.26 -0.51 8.50
C HIS A 57 1.49 -0.17 7.66
N SER A 58 2.66 -0.74 7.97
CA SER A 58 3.87 -0.54 7.17
C SER A 58 3.75 -1.13 5.76
N ILE A 59 3.15 -2.32 5.63
CA ILE A 59 2.93 -2.99 4.35
C ILE A 59 1.93 -2.21 3.49
N VAL A 60 0.82 -1.75 4.09
CA VAL A 60 -0.19 -0.93 3.39
C VAL A 60 0.41 0.38 2.93
N LYS A 61 1.27 1.03 3.74
CA LYS A 61 1.97 2.26 3.32
C LYS A 61 2.88 2.06 2.12
N VAL A 62 3.65 0.96 2.09
CA VAL A 62 4.52 0.66 0.94
C VAL A 62 3.69 0.38 -0.31
N ALA A 63 2.58 -0.34 -0.18
CA ALA A 63 1.66 -0.60 -1.28
C ALA A 63 1.03 0.70 -1.82
N MET A 64 0.58 1.60 -0.93
CA MET A 64 0.05 2.91 -1.30
C MET A 64 1.08 3.78 -2.01
N ALA A 65 2.32 3.84 -1.51
CA ALA A 65 3.39 4.60 -2.15
C ALA A 65 3.76 4.05 -3.54
N THR A 66 3.63 2.73 -3.73
CA THR A 66 3.84 2.10 -5.05
C THR A 66 2.68 2.42 -5.99
N ALA A 67 1.44 2.31 -5.52
CA ALA A 67 0.24 2.65 -6.26
C ALA A 67 0.22 4.12 -6.70
N GLU A 68 0.63 5.04 -5.83
CA GLU A 68 0.75 6.47 -6.14
C GLU A 68 1.76 6.71 -7.27
N LYS A 69 2.93 6.08 -7.22
CA LYS A 69 3.94 6.17 -8.29
C LYS A 69 3.41 5.65 -9.62
N VAL A 70 2.68 4.52 -9.61
CA VAL A 70 2.06 3.97 -10.82
C VAL A 70 1.01 4.94 -11.36
N GLY A 71 0.15 5.48 -10.50
CA GLY A 71 -0.87 6.45 -10.88
C GLY A 71 -0.28 7.72 -11.51
N ILE A 72 0.80 8.26 -10.93
CA ILE A 72 1.53 9.41 -11.50
C ILE A 72 2.12 9.06 -12.87
N GLN A 73 2.74 7.89 -13.02
CA GLN A 73 3.33 7.49 -14.30
C GLN A 73 2.26 7.34 -15.39
N LEU A 74 1.13 6.71 -15.08
CA LEU A 74 0.00 6.59 -16.00
C LEU A 74 -0.58 7.95 -16.40
N GLY A 75 -0.64 8.89 -15.45
CA GLY A 75 -1.03 10.28 -15.73
C GLY A 75 -0.08 10.98 -16.70
N ILE A 76 1.23 10.84 -16.48
CA ILE A 76 2.27 11.37 -17.38
C ILE A 76 2.17 10.74 -18.77
N ASP A 77 1.96 9.42 -18.85
CA ASP A 77 1.86 8.71 -20.12
C ASP A 77 0.62 9.15 -20.92
N ALA A 78 -0.52 9.33 -20.24
CA ALA A 78 -1.74 9.85 -20.84
C ALA A 78 -1.58 11.31 -21.32
N GLY A 79 -0.96 12.16 -20.51
CA GLY A 79 -0.68 13.54 -20.90
C GLY A 79 0.29 13.64 -22.07
N ASN A 80 1.34 12.80 -22.10
CA ASN A 80 2.25 12.71 -23.24
C ASN A 80 1.52 12.26 -24.51
N ALA A 81 0.64 11.25 -24.42
CA ALA A 81 -0.15 10.80 -25.56
C ALA A 81 -1.07 11.91 -26.10
N ALA A 82 -1.72 12.68 -25.21
CA ALA A 82 -2.54 13.82 -25.58
C ALA A 82 -1.70 14.94 -26.23
N GLY A 83 -0.52 15.25 -25.69
CA GLY A 83 0.41 16.21 -26.26
C GLY A 83 0.90 15.82 -27.66
N ILE A 84 1.26 14.56 -27.87
CA ILE A 84 1.66 14.04 -29.18
C ILE A 84 0.53 14.26 -30.19
N LYS A 85 -0.70 13.87 -29.84
CA LYS A 85 -1.88 14.05 -30.70
C LYS A 85 -2.08 15.54 -31.04
N ALA A 86 -2.00 16.43 -30.04
CA ALA A 86 -2.16 17.87 -30.24
C ALA A 86 -1.09 18.48 -31.15
N VAL A 87 0.19 18.08 -31.01
CA VAL A 87 1.26 18.55 -31.92
C VAL A 87 0.96 18.14 -33.35
N ILE A 88 0.56 16.88 -33.56
CA ILE A 88 0.27 16.36 -34.90
C ILE A 88 -0.90 17.13 -35.53
N GLU A 89 -2.00 17.32 -34.80
CA GLU A 89 -3.17 18.06 -35.27
C GLU A 89 -2.84 19.54 -35.59
N ALA A 90 -2.08 20.20 -34.73
CA ALA A 90 -1.67 21.60 -34.92
C ALA A 90 -0.75 21.77 -36.14
N LEU A 91 0.22 20.86 -36.33
CA LEU A 91 1.11 20.88 -37.48
C LEU A 91 0.37 20.51 -38.78
N ASN A 92 -0.56 19.56 -38.74
CA ASN A 92 -1.42 19.24 -39.89
C ASN A 92 -2.26 20.43 -40.31
N SER A 93 -2.86 21.13 -39.35
CA SER A 93 -3.67 22.32 -39.63
C SER A 93 -2.84 23.48 -40.20
N SER A 94 -1.61 23.66 -39.71
CA SER A 94 -0.78 24.82 -40.08
C SER A 94 0.06 24.62 -41.33
N LEU A 95 0.56 23.40 -41.56
CA LEU A 95 1.56 23.09 -42.58
C LEU A 95 1.09 22.01 -43.57
N ASN A 96 -0.07 21.40 -43.34
CA ASN A 96 -0.61 20.31 -44.16
C ASN A 96 0.39 19.14 -44.31
N ILE A 97 1.03 18.76 -43.20
CA ILE A 97 2.09 17.74 -43.21
C ILE A 97 1.60 16.32 -43.47
N ASP A 98 0.28 16.05 -43.41
CA ASP A 98 -0.33 14.80 -43.86
C ASP A 98 0.12 14.42 -45.29
N ASN A 99 0.41 15.43 -46.14
CA ASN A 99 0.86 15.24 -47.52
C ASN A 99 2.39 15.38 -47.69
N LEU A 100 3.14 15.75 -46.64
CA LEU A 100 4.59 15.98 -46.72
C LEU A 100 5.36 14.66 -46.65
N GLY A 101 5.38 13.94 -47.77
CA GLY A 101 6.22 12.75 -47.97
C GLY A 101 5.91 11.58 -47.02
N GLY A 102 4.68 11.48 -46.51
CA GLY A 102 4.22 10.36 -45.69
C GLY A 102 4.82 10.30 -44.29
N ILE A 103 5.19 11.44 -43.67
CA ILE A 103 5.59 11.43 -42.26
C ILE A 103 4.39 11.02 -41.41
N THR A 104 4.53 9.87 -40.80
CA THR A 104 3.67 9.38 -39.73
C THR A 104 4.34 9.81 -38.42
N LEU A 105 4.10 11.07 -38.00
CA LEU A 105 4.69 11.62 -36.76
C LEU A 105 4.29 10.79 -35.53
N ASP A 106 3.18 10.05 -35.61
CA ASP A 106 2.71 9.08 -34.64
C ASP A 106 3.72 7.96 -34.34
N THR A 107 4.58 7.58 -35.31
CA THR A 107 5.59 6.53 -35.10
C THR A 107 6.88 7.07 -34.48
N VAL A 108 7.19 8.33 -34.73
CA VAL A 108 8.43 9.00 -34.30
C VAL A 108 8.27 9.63 -32.92
N LEU A 109 7.09 10.16 -32.63
CA LEU A 109 6.79 10.81 -31.36
C LEU A 109 6.43 9.78 -30.29
N LYS A 110 7.20 9.79 -29.19
CA LYS A 110 7.07 8.88 -28.06
C LYS A 110 7.43 9.62 -26.77
N GLY A 111 6.64 9.39 -25.72
CA GLY A 111 6.85 10.05 -24.44
C GLY A 111 6.81 11.57 -24.58
N ASN A 112 7.83 12.26 -24.08
CA ASN A 112 7.88 13.72 -24.05
C ASN A 112 8.67 14.35 -25.22
N ASN A 113 9.07 13.58 -26.23
CA ASN A 113 9.92 14.09 -27.31
C ASN A 113 9.22 15.13 -28.20
N PHE A 114 7.89 15.17 -28.20
CA PHE A 114 7.10 16.22 -28.87
C PHE A 114 7.37 17.61 -28.29
N LYS A 115 7.92 17.72 -27.07
CA LYS A 115 8.33 19.00 -26.46
C LYS A 115 9.65 19.53 -27.04
N ASN A 116 10.40 18.69 -27.75
CA ASN A 116 11.68 19.08 -28.34
C ASN A 116 11.47 19.77 -29.68
N ILE A 117 11.47 21.10 -29.63
CA ILE A 117 11.31 21.96 -30.80
C ILE A 117 12.39 21.69 -31.85
N ASP A 118 13.65 21.60 -31.45
CA ASP A 118 14.77 21.43 -32.39
C ASP A 118 14.69 20.07 -33.11
N PHE A 119 14.30 19.02 -32.40
CA PHE A 119 14.06 17.68 -32.97
C PHE A 119 12.95 17.69 -34.01
N LEU A 120 11.81 18.32 -33.70
CA LEU A 120 10.67 18.43 -34.61
C LEU A 120 11.02 19.28 -35.85
N VAL A 121 11.68 20.42 -35.63
CA VAL A 121 12.16 21.28 -36.73
C VAL A 121 13.12 20.50 -37.63
N TYR A 122 14.05 19.75 -37.06
CA TYR A 122 14.99 18.92 -37.81
C TYR A 122 14.26 17.90 -38.69
N ILE A 123 13.35 17.10 -38.14
CA ILE A 123 12.62 16.07 -38.89
C ILE A 123 11.81 16.67 -40.04
N LEU A 124 11.07 17.75 -39.77
CA LEU A 124 10.25 18.40 -40.79
C LEU A 124 11.10 19.05 -41.88
N THR A 125 12.25 19.63 -41.50
CA THR A 125 13.19 20.24 -42.45
C THR A 125 13.88 19.20 -43.32
N ASP A 126 14.35 18.10 -42.72
CA ASP A 126 14.93 16.97 -43.46
C ASP A 126 13.94 16.39 -44.46
N LYS A 127 12.67 16.24 -44.06
CA LYS A 127 11.64 15.77 -44.97
C LYS A 127 11.33 16.75 -46.09
N TYR A 128 11.23 18.04 -45.76
CA TYR A 128 11.07 19.09 -46.75
C TYR A 128 12.20 19.02 -47.79
N ASN A 129 13.46 18.89 -47.34
CA ASN A 129 14.60 18.77 -48.25
C ASN A 129 14.50 17.54 -49.14
N THR A 130 14.26 16.36 -48.57
CA THR A 130 14.18 15.11 -49.34
C THR A 130 12.99 15.04 -50.29
N THR A 131 11.89 15.74 -50.00
CA THR A 131 10.64 15.66 -50.78
C THR A 131 10.49 16.78 -51.79
N CYS A 132 10.87 18.01 -51.42
CA CYS A 132 10.59 19.23 -52.21
C CYS A 132 11.79 19.76 -52.99
N THR A 133 13.02 19.41 -52.62
CA THR A 133 14.23 19.93 -53.29
C THR A 133 14.79 18.97 -54.36
N VAL A 134 14.27 17.74 -54.41
CA VAL A 134 14.65 16.74 -55.41
C VAL A 134 13.83 16.95 -56.69
N SER A 135 14.50 16.99 -57.83
CA SER A 135 14.04 17.62 -59.09
C SER A 135 12.89 16.92 -59.84
N ASN A 136 12.35 15.81 -59.34
CA ASN A 136 11.47 14.91 -60.11
C ASN A 136 10.16 14.52 -59.42
N THR A 137 9.76 15.23 -58.36
CA THR A 137 8.54 14.93 -57.61
C THR A 137 7.45 15.97 -57.91
N GLU A 138 6.36 15.53 -58.55
CA GLU A 138 5.08 16.26 -58.67
C GLU A 138 4.36 16.34 -57.29
N VAL A 139 5.11 16.50 -56.21
CA VAL A 139 4.57 16.55 -54.85
C VAL A 139 4.10 17.97 -54.58
N GLU A 140 2.80 18.21 -54.78
CA GLU A 140 2.12 19.48 -54.55
C GLU A 140 1.80 19.70 -53.07
N THR A 141 2.82 19.73 -52.21
CA THR A 141 2.61 20.18 -50.82
C THR A 141 2.75 21.70 -50.71
N LEU A 142 2.05 22.29 -49.74
CA LEU A 142 2.10 23.73 -49.47
C LEU A 142 3.54 24.22 -49.30
N LEU A 143 4.37 23.47 -48.57
CA LEU A 143 5.78 23.80 -48.35
C LEU A 143 6.62 23.70 -49.62
N CYS A 144 6.40 22.69 -50.46
CA CYS A 144 7.09 22.59 -51.76
C CYS A 144 6.73 23.77 -52.67
N TYR A 145 5.44 24.13 -52.75
CA TYR A 145 4.96 25.26 -53.55
C TYR A 145 5.59 26.59 -53.09
N ILE A 146 5.54 26.86 -51.78
CA ILE A 146 6.15 28.06 -51.19
C ILE A 146 7.66 28.09 -51.44
N GLY A 147 8.32 26.95 -51.34
CA GLY A 147 9.76 26.82 -51.55
C GLY A 147 10.21 27.11 -52.98
N LYS A 148 9.38 26.84 -54.00
CA LYS A 148 9.68 27.17 -55.39
C LYS A 148 9.80 28.67 -55.63
N GLU A 149 8.93 29.45 -54.98
CA GLU A 149 8.93 30.92 -55.11
C GLU A 149 9.92 31.57 -54.13
N LYS A 150 9.99 31.06 -52.89
CA LYS A 150 10.79 31.63 -51.79
C LYS A 150 11.55 30.52 -51.06
N PRO A 151 12.79 30.19 -51.46
CA PRO A 151 13.54 29.04 -50.95
C PRO A 151 13.77 29.03 -49.44
N THR A 152 13.84 30.20 -48.80
CA THR A 152 14.11 30.34 -47.36
C THR A 152 12.84 30.32 -46.49
N LEU A 153 11.67 30.58 -47.07
CA LEU A 153 10.42 30.75 -46.33
C LEU A 153 9.91 29.45 -45.66
N PRO A 154 10.00 28.26 -46.29
CA PRO A 154 9.61 26.99 -45.67
C PRO A 154 10.31 26.72 -44.33
N TYR A 155 11.62 26.97 -44.25
CA TYR A 155 12.38 26.79 -43.00
C TYR A 155 11.85 27.66 -41.87
N THR A 156 11.55 28.93 -42.16
CA THR A 156 11.00 29.86 -41.17
C THR A 156 9.57 29.47 -40.74
N LEU A 157 8.75 29.00 -41.68
CA LEU A 157 7.39 28.52 -41.40
C LEU A 157 7.40 27.26 -40.54
N ILE A 158 8.27 26.30 -40.85
CA ILE A 158 8.48 25.10 -40.02
C ILE A 158 8.86 25.53 -38.61
N GLN A 159 9.87 26.40 -38.47
CA GLN A 159 10.34 26.84 -37.15
C GLN A 159 9.24 27.56 -36.35
N SER A 160 8.49 28.47 -36.96
CA SER A 160 7.43 29.20 -36.26
C SER A 160 6.24 28.33 -35.88
N ASN A 161 5.81 27.43 -36.77
CA ASN A 161 4.64 26.60 -36.53
C ASN A 161 4.95 25.46 -35.55
N VAL A 162 6.15 24.88 -35.59
CA VAL A 162 6.59 23.92 -34.56
C VAL A 162 6.59 24.57 -33.20
N ARG A 163 7.13 25.79 -33.05
CA ARG A 163 7.13 26.49 -31.75
C ARG A 163 5.71 26.68 -31.19
N LYS A 164 4.77 27.10 -32.04
CA LYS A 164 3.36 27.28 -31.64
C LYS A 164 2.69 25.95 -31.28
N ALA A 165 2.81 24.95 -32.15
CA ALA A 165 2.24 23.63 -31.96
C ALA A 165 2.77 22.96 -30.68
N VAL A 166 4.07 23.08 -30.40
CA VAL A 166 4.68 22.55 -29.17
C VAL A 166 4.18 23.27 -27.93
N ALA A 167 4.00 24.59 -27.98
CA ALA A 167 3.47 25.35 -26.85
C ALA A 167 2.03 24.89 -26.51
N GLU A 168 1.14 24.90 -27.50
CA GLU A 168 -0.26 24.48 -27.35
C GLU A 168 -0.36 23.02 -26.87
N ALA A 169 0.41 22.12 -27.48
CA ALA A 169 0.42 20.73 -27.09
C ALA A 169 1.03 20.48 -25.70
N THR A 170 1.97 21.33 -25.28
CA THR A 170 2.51 21.24 -23.92
C THR A 170 1.45 21.61 -22.89
N GLU A 171 0.63 22.63 -23.16
CA GLU A 171 -0.50 23.00 -22.30
C GLU A 171 -1.55 21.88 -22.22
N VAL A 172 -1.92 21.29 -23.36
CA VAL A 172 -2.81 20.13 -23.41
C VAL A 172 -2.22 18.97 -22.60
N ALA A 173 -0.95 18.64 -22.82
CA ALA A 173 -0.28 17.58 -22.09
C ALA A 173 -0.25 17.82 -20.58
N THR A 174 0.02 19.05 -20.13
CA THR A 174 0.01 19.38 -18.70
C THR A 174 -1.37 19.26 -18.09
N SER A 175 -2.40 19.79 -18.75
CA SER A 175 -3.79 19.72 -18.28
C SER A 175 -4.26 18.26 -18.17
N THR A 176 -4.02 17.46 -19.21
CA THR A 176 -4.37 16.03 -19.19
C THR A 176 -3.54 15.25 -18.17
N THR A 177 -2.26 15.59 -17.96
CA THR A 177 -1.44 14.95 -16.92
C THR A 177 -2.03 15.22 -15.54
N GLU A 178 -2.41 16.46 -15.24
CA GLU A 178 -2.99 16.84 -13.95
C GLU A 178 -4.32 16.13 -13.70
N GLU A 179 -5.23 16.17 -14.68
CA GLU A 179 -6.52 15.49 -14.60
C GLU A 179 -6.34 13.97 -14.40
N MET A 180 -5.59 13.32 -15.29
CA MET A 180 -5.46 11.87 -15.29
C MET A 180 -4.63 11.34 -14.13
N THR A 181 -3.65 12.12 -13.63
CA THR A 181 -2.91 11.73 -12.42
C THR A 181 -3.84 11.56 -11.24
N THR A 182 -4.80 12.48 -11.03
CA THR A 182 -5.76 12.33 -9.92
C THR A 182 -6.66 11.10 -10.08
N ILE A 183 -7.11 10.82 -11.31
CA ILE A 183 -7.94 9.65 -11.62
C ILE A 183 -7.15 8.34 -11.42
N TYR A 184 -5.96 8.22 -11.99
CA TYR A 184 -5.17 7.00 -11.89
C TYR A 184 -4.63 6.76 -10.49
N THR A 185 -4.19 7.80 -9.77
CA THR A 185 -3.77 7.65 -8.36
C THR A 185 -4.91 7.16 -7.49
N THR A 186 -6.12 7.71 -7.62
CA THR A 186 -7.28 7.25 -6.85
C THR A 186 -7.67 5.81 -7.23
N GLN A 187 -7.62 5.47 -8.52
CA GLN A 187 -7.87 4.11 -8.99
C GLN A 187 -6.83 3.11 -8.44
N GLU A 188 -5.53 3.40 -8.56
CA GLU A 188 -4.46 2.53 -8.05
C GLU A 188 -4.47 2.43 -6.52
N LEU A 189 -4.74 3.52 -5.81
CA LEU A 189 -4.92 3.49 -4.36
C LEU A 189 -6.11 2.60 -3.98
N SER A 190 -7.24 2.70 -4.69
CA SER A 190 -8.42 1.87 -4.40
C SER A 190 -8.13 0.37 -4.56
N LYS A 191 -7.26 -0.02 -5.49
CA LYS A 191 -6.85 -1.42 -5.66
C LYS A 191 -6.12 -1.95 -4.43
N VAL A 192 -5.30 -1.14 -3.77
CA VAL A 192 -4.53 -1.56 -2.58
C VAL A 192 -5.24 -1.31 -1.25
N THR A 193 -6.20 -0.37 -1.21
CA THR A 193 -6.98 -0.07 0.00
C THR A 193 -8.33 -0.79 0.06
N SER A 194 -8.73 -1.51 -1.00
CA SER A 194 -9.99 -2.25 -1.00
C SER A 194 -10.01 -3.32 0.09
N THR A 195 -11.18 -3.51 0.70
CA THR A 195 -11.41 -4.58 1.69
C THR A 195 -11.02 -5.95 1.10
N GLY A 196 -11.27 -6.16 -0.19
CA GLY A 196 -10.83 -7.35 -0.92
C GLY A 196 -9.30 -7.50 -0.95
N ALA A 197 -8.54 -6.46 -1.30
CA ALA A 197 -7.08 -6.53 -1.35
C ALA A 197 -6.42 -6.69 0.03
N ILE A 198 -6.96 -6.00 1.03
CA ILE A 198 -6.48 -6.11 2.41
C ILE A 198 -6.78 -7.51 2.97
N LEU A 199 -8.00 -8.02 2.78
CA LEU A 199 -8.41 -9.33 3.30
C LEU A 199 -7.93 -10.51 2.45
N SER A 200 -7.46 -10.31 1.21
CA SER A 200 -6.88 -11.38 0.39
C SER A 200 -5.39 -11.55 0.63
N ASN A 201 -4.74 -10.62 1.33
CA ASN A 201 -3.32 -10.73 1.62
C ASN A 201 -3.11 -11.86 2.64
N PRO A 202 -2.41 -12.95 2.26
CA PRO A 202 -2.25 -14.13 3.12
C PRO A 202 -1.56 -13.80 4.45
N ILE A 203 -0.72 -12.75 4.47
CA ILE A 203 -0.07 -12.25 5.68
C ILE A 203 -1.11 -11.66 6.64
N ILE A 204 -2.07 -10.89 6.12
CA ILE A 204 -3.13 -10.24 6.91
C ILE A 204 -4.14 -11.28 7.40
N ILE A 205 -4.53 -12.24 6.56
CA ILE A 205 -5.40 -13.35 6.95
C ILE A 205 -4.75 -14.16 8.07
N SER A 206 -3.47 -14.55 7.91
CA SER A 206 -2.72 -15.28 8.93
C SER A 206 -2.69 -14.53 10.26
N PHE A 207 -2.47 -13.21 10.21
CA PHE A 207 -2.52 -12.35 11.39
C PHE A 207 -3.90 -12.33 12.07
N ILE A 208 -4.99 -12.16 11.30
CA ILE A 208 -6.36 -12.18 11.83
C ILE A 208 -6.63 -13.51 12.54
N VAL A 209 -6.23 -14.63 11.95
CA VAL A 209 -6.38 -15.97 12.55
C VAL A 209 -5.62 -16.06 13.87
N ILE A 210 -4.37 -15.60 13.93
CA ILE A 210 -3.57 -15.59 15.17
C ILE A 210 -4.25 -14.74 16.25
N VAL A 211 -4.74 -13.56 15.91
CA VAL A 211 -5.45 -12.67 16.85
C VAL A 211 -6.71 -13.33 17.39
N ILE A 212 -7.51 -13.99 16.55
CA ILE A 212 -8.71 -14.74 16.97
C ILE A 212 -8.34 -15.85 17.95
N VAL A 213 -7.30 -16.64 17.66
CA VAL A 213 -6.82 -17.70 18.55
C VAL A 213 -6.40 -17.13 19.91
N VAL A 214 -5.65 -16.03 19.94
CA VAL A 214 -5.25 -15.35 21.18
C VAL A 214 -6.46 -14.85 21.96
N ILE A 215 -7.46 -14.26 21.31
CA ILE A 215 -8.70 -13.80 21.95
C ILE A 215 -9.47 -14.96 22.60
N ILE A 216 -9.60 -16.10 21.91
CA ILE A 216 -10.26 -17.30 22.45
C ILE A 216 -9.55 -17.77 23.73
N PHE A 217 -8.22 -17.86 23.71
CA PHE A 217 -7.44 -18.23 24.90
C PHE A 217 -7.61 -17.21 26.04
N LEU A 218 -7.71 -15.92 25.72
CA LEU A 218 -7.92 -14.85 26.70
C LEU A 218 -9.30 -14.96 27.36
N ILE A 219 -10.36 -15.21 26.59
CA ILE A 219 -11.72 -15.43 27.11
C ILE A 219 -11.75 -16.65 28.03
N ILE A 220 -11.20 -17.79 27.59
CA ILE A 220 -11.12 -19.02 28.40
C ILE A 220 -10.36 -18.75 29.71
N TYR A 221 -9.22 -18.07 29.63
CA TYR A 221 -8.43 -17.70 30.80
C TYR A 221 -9.22 -16.81 31.78
N LEU A 222 -9.95 -15.80 31.29
CA LEU A 222 -10.77 -14.92 32.12
C LEU A 222 -11.90 -15.68 32.83
N ILE A 223 -12.57 -16.60 32.14
CA ILE A 223 -13.61 -17.46 32.73
C ILE A 223 -13.01 -18.32 33.86
N LEU A 224 -11.89 -18.99 33.59
CA LEU A 224 -11.22 -19.83 34.58
C LEU A 224 -10.74 -19.01 35.79
N ARG A 225 -10.20 -17.81 35.57
CA ARG A 225 -9.77 -16.89 36.63
C ARG A 225 -10.95 -16.43 37.48
N TYR A 226 -12.06 -16.08 36.85
CA TYR A 226 -13.28 -15.67 37.54
C TYR A 226 -13.82 -16.79 38.44
N ARG A 227 -13.90 -18.02 37.93
CA ARG A 227 -14.33 -19.20 38.70
C ARG A 227 -13.45 -19.44 39.93
N ARG A 228 -12.12 -19.33 39.77
CA ARG A 228 -11.16 -19.51 40.88
C ARG A 228 -11.34 -18.44 41.97
N LYS A 229 -11.45 -17.16 41.59
CA LYS A 229 -11.70 -16.07 42.56
C LYS A 229 -13.03 -16.25 43.30
N LYS A 230 -14.07 -16.74 42.65
CA LYS A 230 -15.35 -17.04 43.31
C LYS A 230 -15.20 -18.17 44.33
N LYS A 231 -14.43 -19.23 44.00
CA LYS A 231 -14.16 -20.36 44.90
C LYS A 231 -13.37 -19.93 46.14
N THR A 232 -12.34 -19.11 46.00
CA THR A 232 -11.57 -18.61 47.16
C THR A 232 -12.37 -17.66 48.04
N LYS A 233 -13.19 -16.77 47.47
CA LYS A 233 -14.09 -15.89 48.26
C LYS A 233 -15.07 -16.70 49.11
N LYS A 234 -15.68 -17.74 48.54
CA LYS A 234 -16.57 -18.64 49.29
C LYS A 234 -15.84 -19.33 50.45
N LYS A 235 -14.65 -19.89 50.20
CA LYS A 235 -13.82 -20.52 51.25
C LYS A 235 -13.51 -19.57 52.41
N LEU A 236 -13.20 -18.31 52.11
CA LEU A 236 -12.90 -17.28 53.11
C LEU A 236 -14.12 -16.96 53.99
N GLN A 237 -15.33 -17.01 53.44
CA GLN A 237 -16.57 -16.84 54.22
C GLN A 237 -16.83 -18.03 55.14
N TYR A 238 -16.63 -19.27 54.66
CA TYR A 238 -16.78 -20.47 55.51
C TYR A 238 -15.78 -20.52 56.68
N ILE A 239 -14.53 -20.12 56.45
CA ILE A 239 -13.52 -20.06 57.53
C ILE A 239 -13.91 -19.02 58.59
N LYS A 240 -14.52 -17.90 58.20
CA LYS A 240 -15.00 -16.89 59.15
C LYS A 240 -16.15 -17.42 60.01
N LEU A 241 -17.11 -18.12 59.42
CA LEU A 241 -18.26 -18.70 60.13
C LEU A 241 -17.89 -19.81 61.12
N LEU A 242 -16.76 -20.50 60.91
CA LEU A 242 -16.28 -21.58 61.81
C LEU A 242 -15.42 -21.07 62.97
N LYS A 243 -15.09 -19.77 62.99
CA LYS A 243 -14.20 -19.16 63.97
C LYS A 243 -14.93 -18.32 65.02
N GLU A 244 -16.23 -18.08 64.79
CA GLU A 244 -17.21 -17.64 65.78
C GLU A 244 -17.85 -18.87 66.42
#